data_AF-R5KAF8-F1
#
_entry.id   AF-R5KAF8-F1
#
_cell.length_a   1.000
_cell.length_b   1.000
_cell.length_c   1.000
_cell.angle_alpha   90.00
_cell.angle_beta   90.00
_cell.angle_gamma   90.00
#
_symmetry.space_group_name_H-M   'P 1'
#
loop_
_entity.id
_entity.type
_entity.pdbx_description
1 polymer ?
#
loop_
_entity_poly.entity_id
_entity_poly.type
_entity_poly.pdbx_seq_one_letter_code
_entity_poly.pdbx_strand_id
1 'polypeptide(L)'
;MKMPTIIKELAESISTGSIVDASSKSYGFVMSNGYSVNLFYNPNCLSDNKDTGYNFAQDRVCVNAIYDMNGLRKPNTVGKDIGFVTILYPDESSIAVAPDVVKQDAAPAKFDNAAASCTTQNKEYTLPNRDELLAMYYNGYLLLITVYYYWSATEASAEYGWAQDFGTGARFGTDKRTVLEVRCVRR
;
A
#
# COMPACT_ATOMS: atom_id res chain seq x y z
N MET A 1 18.00 -0.35 8.79
CA MET A 1 16.89 0.52 8.36
C MET A 1 16.33 1.19 9.60
N LYS A 2 16.07 2.50 9.56
CA LYS A 2 15.43 3.23 10.67
C LYS A 2 13.91 3.05 10.51
N MET A 3 13.21 2.67 11.57
CA MET A 3 11.74 2.61 11.56
C MET A 3 11.17 4.03 11.43
N PRO A 4 10.12 4.24 10.61
CA PRO A 4 9.49 5.55 10.50
C PRO A 4 8.82 5.93 11.82
N THR A 5 8.81 7.23 12.08
CA THR A 5 8.36 7.87 13.32
C THR A 5 7.38 9.03 13.07
N ILE A 6 7.29 9.50 11.83
CA ILE A 6 6.29 10.46 11.36
C ILE A 6 5.69 10.00 10.03
N ILE A 7 4.45 10.43 9.72
CA ILE A 7 3.76 10.02 8.50
C ILE A 7 4.54 10.36 7.23
N LYS A 8 5.25 11.49 7.19
CA LYS A 8 6.11 11.88 6.05
C LYS A 8 7.20 10.85 5.70
N GLU A 9 7.62 10.02 6.65
CA GLU A 9 8.65 8.98 6.43
C GLU A 9 8.08 7.69 5.82
N LEU A 10 6.79 7.66 5.47
CA LEU A 10 6.12 6.45 4.98
C LEU A 10 6.11 6.32 3.44
N ALA A 11 5.85 7.42 2.73
CA ALA A 11 5.69 7.41 1.26
C ALA A 11 5.98 8.77 0.61
N GLU A 12 6.26 8.74 -0.69
CA GLU A 12 6.43 9.93 -1.52
C GLU A 12 5.13 10.75 -1.59
N SER A 13 5.24 12.06 -1.43
CA SER A 13 4.14 13.02 -1.54
C SER A 13 2.87 12.65 -0.75
N ILE A 14 3.02 12.01 0.41
CA ILE A 14 1.90 11.49 1.21
C ILE A 14 0.91 12.57 1.69
N SER A 15 1.31 13.85 1.67
CA SER A 15 0.44 15.00 1.99
C SER A 15 -0.15 15.71 0.76
N THR A 16 -0.12 15.10 -0.43
CA THR A 16 -0.77 15.68 -1.63
C THR A 16 -2.30 15.67 -1.51
N GLY A 17 -2.83 14.70 -0.76
CA GLY A 17 -4.22 14.67 -0.33
C GLY A 17 -4.56 15.83 0.60
N SER A 18 -5.84 15.97 0.92
CA SER A 18 -6.33 17.12 1.71
C SER A 18 -6.30 16.89 3.22
N ILE A 19 -6.15 15.63 3.65
CA ILE A 19 -6.45 15.23 5.02
C ILE A 19 -5.23 14.72 5.78
N VAL A 20 -4.34 13.98 5.12
CA VAL A 20 -3.19 13.38 5.79
C VAL A 20 -2.23 14.45 6.35
N ASP A 21 -2.11 14.51 7.67
CA ASP A 21 -1.08 15.31 8.35
C ASP A 21 0.27 14.58 8.33
N ALA A 22 1.12 14.94 7.37
CA ALA A 22 2.47 14.39 7.23
C ALA A 22 3.37 14.61 8.47
N SER A 23 3.06 15.58 9.33
CA SER A 23 3.83 15.85 10.56
C SER A 23 3.40 15.00 11.76
N SER A 24 2.26 14.31 11.65
CA SER A 24 1.74 13.45 12.71
C SER A 24 2.74 12.34 13.07
N LYS A 25 2.98 12.20 14.37
CA LYS A 25 3.95 11.26 14.94
C LYS A 25 3.31 9.89 15.15
N SER A 26 4.11 8.85 15.06
CA SER A 26 3.68 7.52 15.44
C SER A 26 3.63 7.32 16.96
N TYR A 27 2.83 6.34 17.38
CA TYR A 27 2.82 5.77 18.71
C TYR A 27 3.61 4.45 18.67
N GLY A 28 4.78 4.45 19.30
CA GLY A 28 5.67 3.29 19.34
C GLY A 28 5.45 2.46 20.60
N PHE A 29 5.31 1.15 20.44
CA PHE A 29 5.17 0.18 21.52
C PHE A 29 6.26 -0.87 21.41
N VAL A 30 6.87 -1.24 22.54
CA VAL A 30 7.78 -2.38 22.63
C VAL A 30 7.23 -3.32 23.70
N MET A 31 6.95 -4.55 23.31
CA MET A 31 6.45 -5.60 24.18
C MET A 31 7.62 -6.24 24.95
N SER A 32 7.32 -6.92 26.06
CA SER A 32 8.34 -7.58 26.90
C SER A 32 9.17 -8.64 26.19
N ASN A 33 8.63 -9.24 25.13
CA ASN A 33 9.32 -10.20 24.26
C ASN A 33 10.17 -9.54 23.16
N GLY A 34 10.25 -8.20 23.15
CA GLY A 34 11.00 -7.41 22.18
C GLY A 34 10.27 -7.13 20.88
N TYR A 35 9.03 -7.61 20.70
CA TYR A 35 8.23 -7.22 19.53
C TYR A 35 7.90 -5.74 19.60
N SER A 36 7.85 -5.08 18.45
CA SER A 36 7.57 -3.65 18.41
C SER A 36 6.55 -3.30 17.34
N VAL A 37 5.81 -2.24 17.60
CA VAL A 37 4.82 -1.69 16.66
C VAL A 37 4.93 -0.18 16.67
N ASN A 38 5.02 0.43 15.49
CA ASN A 38 4.81 1.86 15.29
C ASN A 38 3.46 2.08 14.62
N LEU A 39 2.53 2.68 15.36
CA LEU A 39 1.18 2.98 14.90
C LEU A 39 1.06 4.44 14.46
N PHE A 40 0.58 4.65 13.24
CA PHE A 40 0.26 5.95 12.67
C PHE A 40 -1.25 6.08 12.59
N TYR A 41 -1.79 7.19 13.05
CA TYR A 41 -3.22 7.43 13.10
C TYR A 41 -3.58 8.71 12.36
N ASN A 42 -4.56 8.61 11.48
CA ASN A 42 -5.18 9.72 10.77
C ASN A 42 -6.65 9.82 11.20
N PRO A 43 -6.98 10.69 12.17
CA PRO A 43 -8.33 10.79 12.73
C PRO A 43 -9.37 11.31 11.73
N ASN A 44 -8.93 11.96 10.66
CA ASN A 44 -9.80 12.62 9.69
C ASN A 44 -9.97 11.80 8.40
N CYS A 45 -9.50 10.54 8.39
CA CYS A 45 -9.53 9.69 7.20
C CYS A 45 -10.93 9.64 6.57
N LEU A 46 -10.96 9.50 5.25
CA LEU A 46 -12.17 9.57 4.45
C LEU A 46 -12.69 8.17 4.12
N SER A 47 -14.01 8.06 4.00
CA SER A 47 -14.67 6.91 3.38
C SER A 47 -14.23 6.70 1.94
N ASP A 48 -14.48 5.50 1.43
CA ASP A 48 -14.22 5.22 0.02
C ASP A 48 -15.10 6.08 -0.90
N ASN A 49 -14.54 6.53 -2.01
CA ASN A 49 -15.28 7.23 -3.06
C ASN A 49 -14.94 6.59 -4.39
N LYS A 50 -15.82 5.69 -4.84
CA LYS A 50 -15.66 4.97 -6.11
C LYS A 50 -16.23 5.73 -7.31
N ASP A 51 -17.11 6.70 -7.06
CA ASP A 51 -17.98 7.31 -8.08
C ASP A 51 -17.24 8.30 -9.00
N THR A 52 -16.15 8.87 -8.51
CA THR A 52 -15.43 9.96 -9.20
C THR A 52 -14.36 9.47 -10.18
N GLY A 53 -14.01 8.18 -10.18
CA GLY A 53 -12.93 7.64 -11.00
C GLY A 53 -11.53 8.19 -10.65
N TYR A 54 -11.40 9.04 -9.64
CA TYR A 54 -10.16 9.71 -9.22
C TYR A 54 -10.23 10.14 -7.75
N ASN A 55 -9.21 9.83 -6.95
CA ASN A 55 -9.04 10.39 -5.60
C ASN A 55 -7.60 10.26 -5.08
N PHE A 56 -7.24 11.01 -4.03
CA PHE A 56 -6.02 10.77 -3.26
C PHE A 56 -6.27 9.66 -2.25
N ALA A 57 -5.73 8.48 -2.53
CA ALA A 57 -6.08 7.26 -1.81
C ALA A 57 -5.55 7.24 -0.38
N GLN A 58 -4.41 7.90 -0.11
CA GLN A 58 -3.84 8.03 1.23
C GLN A 58 -4.79 8.65 2.25
N ASP A 59 -5.70 9.52 1.80
CA ASP A 59 -6.67 10.16 2.70
C ASP A 59 -7.66 9.14 3.27
N ARG A 60 -7.72 7.90 2.75
CA ARG A 60 -8.58 6.82 3.25
C ARG A 60 -7.91 5.90 4.26
N VAL A 61 -6.61 6.07 4.49
CA VAL A 61 -5.89 5.32 5.53
C VAL A 61 -6.19 5.95 6.88
N CYS A 62 -6.83 5.18 7.77
CA CYS A 62 -7.17 5.62 9.12
C CYS A 62 -6.09 5.22 10.12
N VAL A 63 -5.58 3.99 10.01
CA VAL A 63 -4.50 3.48 10.84
C VAL A 63 -3.50 2.76 9.96
N ASN A 64 -2.21 2.99 10.19
CA ASN A 64 -1.14 2.16 9.63
C ASN A 64 -0.25 1.69 10.77
N ALA A 65 -0.07 0.39 10.93
CA ALA A 65 0.78 -0.19 11.95
C ALA A 65 1.94 -0.92 11.28
N ILE A 66 3.17 -0.49 11.53
CA ILE A 66 4.37 -1.20 11.09
C ILE A 66 4.89 -1.98 12.28
N TYR A 67 5.01 -3.29 12.15
CA TYR A 67 5.41 -4.19 13.22
C TYR A 67 6.75 -4.85 12.94
N ASP A 68 7.45 -5.22 14.00
CA ASP A 68 8.66 -6.05 13.99
C ASP A 68 8.48 -7.22 14.96
N MET A 69 8.47 -8.43 14.40
CA MET A 69 8.27 -9.68 15.13
C MET A 69 9.57 -10.46 15.34
N ASN A 70 10.75 -9.85 15.09
CA ASN A 70 12.03 -10.52 15.35
C ASN A 70 12.41 -10.53 16.84
N GLY A 71 11.74 -9.72 17.66
CA GLY A 71 12.04 -9.58 19.08
C GLY A 71 13.41 -8.96 19.30
N LEU A 72 14.19 -9.54 20.22
CA LEU A 72 15.57 -9.13 20.49
C LEU A 72 16.59 -9.72 19.50
N ARG A 73 16.16 -10.54 18.55
CA ARG A 73 17.04 -11.16 17.54
C ARG A 73 17.37 -10.14 16.46
N LYS A 74 18.59 -10.20 15.92
CA LYS A 74 19.07 -9.33 14.83
C LYS A 74 19.73 -10.19 13.74
N PRO A 75 19.72 -9.78 12.46
CA PRO A 75 19.15 -8.55 11.90
C PRO A 75 17.65 -8.66 11.55
N ASN A 76 16.96 -7.51 11.45
CA ASN A 76 15.53 -7.44 11.09
C ASN A 76 15.37 -7.21 9.59
N THR A 77 14.47 -7.96 8.95
CA THR A 77 14.28 -7.94 7.50
C THR A 77 12.83 -7.64 7.12
N VAL A 78 12.61 -6.62 6.28
CA VAL A 78 11.29 -6.29 5.70
C VAL A 78 10.79 -7.43 4.80
N GLY A 79 9.53 -7.82 5.00
CA GLY A 79 8.87 -8.95 4.33
C GLY A 79 9.17 -10.30 4.97
N LYS A 80 9.85 -10.33 6.13
CA LYS A 80 10.11 -11.55 6.92
C LYS A 80 9.79 -11.31 8.39
N ASP A 81 10.47 -10.35 8.99
CA ASP A 81 10.31 -10.03 10.41
C ASP A 81 9.56 -8.70 10.60
N ILE A 82 9.74 -7.76 9.66
CA ILE A 82 9.04 -6.48 9.61
C ILE A 82 7.93 -6.54 8.57
N GLY A 83 6.72 -6.20 8.98
CA GLY A 83 5.55 -6.09 8.11
C GLY A 83 4.67 -4.91 8.51
N PHE A 84 3.50 -4.80 7.89
CA PHE A 84 2.54 -3.75 8.20
C PHE A 84 1.10 -4.24 8.08
N VAL A 85 0.21 -3.57 8.80
CA VAL A 85 -1.23 -3.67 8.64
C VAL A 85 -1.77 -2.26 8.43
N THR A 86 -2.52 -2.06 7.36
CA THR A 86 -3.16 -0.79 7.03
C THR A 86 -4.67 -0.94 7.15
N ILE A 87 -5.29 -0.11 7.96
CA ILE A 87 -6.74 -0.06 8.17
C ILE A 87 -7.29 1.13 7.40
N LEU A 88 -8.25 0.85 6.52
CA LEU A 88 -8.87 1.80 5.61
C LEU A 88 -10.32 2.05 6.02
N TYR A 89 -10.76 3.28 5.76
CA TYR A 89 -12.13 3.77 5.89
C TYR A 89 -12.65 3.87 7.34
N PRO A 90 -13.34 4.97 7.71
CA PRO A 90 -13.83 5.20 9.07
C PRO A 90 -15.23 4.62 9.34
N ASP A 91 -15.87 4.01 8.35
CA ASP A 91 -17.28 3.59 8.39
C ASP A 91 -17.46 2.06 8.35
N GLU A 92 -18.68 1.59 8.06
CA GLU A 92 -19.02 0.17 7.98
C GLU A 92 -18.24 -0.60 6.90
N SER A 93 -17.59 0.08 5.96
CA SER A 93 -16.71 -0.51 4.95
C SER A 93 -15.27 -0.72 5.44
N SER A 94 -14.99 -0.44 6.72
CA SER A 94 -13.66 -0.58 7.33
C SER A 94 -13.02 -1.94 7.02
N ILE A 95 -11.79 -1.90 6.51
CA ILE A 95 -11.02 -3.11 6.15
C ILE A 95 -9.58 -2.99 6.62
N ALA A 96 -9.01 -4.10 7.09
CA ALA A 96 -7.59 -4.23 7.39
C ALA A 96 -6.90 -5.05 6.30
N VAL A 97 -5.83 -4.52 5.73
CA VAL A 97 -5.02 -5.17 4.69
C VAL A 97 -3.57 -5.28 5.12
N ALA A 98 -2.96 -6.44 4.86
CA ALA A 98 -1.57 -6.74 5.20
C ALA A 98 -0.94 -7.61 4.09
N PRO A 99 -0.72 -7.04 2.89
CA PRO A 99 -0.22 -7.80 1.77
C PRO A 99 1.22 -8.28 1.98
N ASP A 100 1.51 -9.51 1.56
CA ASP A 100 2.87 -10.02 1.46
C ASP A 100 3.50 -9.58 0.13
N VAL A 101 4.13 -8.42 0.15
CA VAL A 101 4.56 -7.70 -1.06
C VAL A 101 5.83 -8.32 -1.65
N VAL A 102 5.77 -8.66 -2.94
CA VAL A 102 6.94 -9.10 -3.70
C VAL A 102 7.84 -7.89 -3.97
N LYS A 103 9.15 -8.04 -3.70
CA LYS A 103 10.10 -6.91 -3.79
C LYS A 103 10.41 -6.46 -5.21
N GLN A 104 10.26 -7.35 -6.19
CA GLN A 104 10.54 -7.08 -7.59
C GLN A 104 9.25 -6.87 -8.35
N ASP A 105 9.25 -5.88 -9.25
CA ASP A 105 8.20 -5.72 -10.23
C ASP A 105 8.16 -6.94 -11.17
N ALA A 106 6.95 -7.32 -11.57
CA ALA A 106 6.75 -8.22 -12.69
C ALA A 106 6.86 -7.46 -14.01
N ALA A 107 6.68 -8.14 -15.14
CA ALA A 107 6.68 -7.46 -16.42
C ALA A 107 5.49 -6.46 -16.51
N PRO A 108 5.71 -5.23 -17.03
CA PRO A 108 4.63 -4.30 -17.30
C PRO A 108 3.58 -4.92 -18.22
N ALA A 109 2.31 -4.60 -18.01
CA ALA A 109 1.22 -5.25 -18.74
C ALA A 109 0.03 -4.31 -18.98
N LYS A 110 -0.78 -4.68 -19.97
CA LYS A 110 -2.18 -4.23 -20.07
C LYS A 110 -3.01 -4.84 -18.95
N PHE A 111 -4.10 -4.19 -18.56
CA PHE A 111 -4.91 -4.60 -17.41
C PHE A 111 -5.29 -6.10 -17.45
N ASP A 112 -5.81 -6.58 -18.57
CA ASP A 112 -6.27 -7.97 -18.72
C ASP A 112 -5.15 -9.01 -18.56
N ASN A 113 -3.89 -8.60 -18.77
CA ASN A 113 -2.71 -9.45 -18.64
C ASN A 113 -1.93 -9.21 -17.34
N ALA A 114 -2.30 -8.23 -16.52
CA ALA A 114 -1.56 -7.84 -15.33
C ALA A 114 -1.52 -8.97 -14.28
N ALA A 115 -2.64 -9.68 -14.09
CA ALA A 115 -2.68 -10.86 -13.22
C ALA A 115 -1.77 -12.00 -13.74
N ALA A 116 -1.77 -12.21 -15.06
CA ALA A 116 -0.92 -13.23 -15.68
C ALA A 116 0.57 -12.91 -15.50
N SER A 117 0.96 -11.63 -15.53
CA SER A 117 2.32 -11.19 -15.27
C SER A 117 2.83 -11.65 -13.90
N CYS A 118 2.02 -11.49 -12.85
CA CYS A 118 2.35 -12.02 -11.51
C CYS A 118 2.50 -13.53 -11.49
N THR A 119 1.53 -14.27 -12.03
CA THR A 119 1.56 -15.74 -12.03
C THR A 119 2.72 -16.31 -12.85
N THR A 120 3.20 -15.57 -13.86
CA THR A 120 4.37 -15.94 -14.68
C THR A 120 5.66 -15.82 -13.89
N GLN A 121 5.78 -14.81 -13.03
CA GLN A 121 6.92 -14.65 -12.13
C GLN A 121 6.96 -15.77 -11.08
N ASN A 122 5.81 -16.10 -10.49
CA ASN A 122 5.63 -17.26 -9.61
C ASN A 122 4.13 -17.60 -9.51
N LYS A 123 3.78 -18.88 -9.50
CA LYS A 123 2.39 -19.36 -9.40
C LYS A 123 1.65 -18.94 -8.12
N GLU A 124 2.38 -18.64 -7.05
CA GLU A 124 1.82 -18.15 -5.78
C GLU A 124 1.60 -16.63 -5.79
N TYR A 125 2.01 -15.93 -6.85
CA TYR A 125 1.91 -14.48 -6.93
C TYR A 125 0.64 -14.07 -7.66
N THR A 126 0.00 -13.05 -7.09
CA THR A 126 -1.25 -12.50 -7.61
C THR A 126 -1.17 -10.98 -7.67
N LEU A 127 -1.99 -10.38 -8.53
CA LEU A 127 -2.12 -8.93 -8.63
C LEU A 127 -2.89 -8.41 -7.40
N PRO A 128 -2.40 -7.37 -6.70
CA PRO A 128 -3.09 -6.81 -5.54
C PRO A 128 -4.38 -6.11 -5.94
N ASN A 129 -5.39 -6.18 -5.08
CA ASN A 129 -6.57 -5.33 -5.18
C ASN A 129 -6.22 -3.87 -4.84
N ARG A 130 -7.21 -2.98 -4.95
CA ARG A 130 -6.97 -1.54 -4.87
C ARG A 130 -6.56 -1.08 -3.48
N ASP A 131 -6.99 -1.81 -2.46
CA ASP A 131 -6.75 -1.51 -1.05
C ASP A 131 -5.39 -2.05 -0.60
N GLU A 132 -5.02 -3.25 -1.05
CA GLU A 132 -3.65 -3.77 -0.93
C GLU A 132 -2.64 -2.83 -1.61
N LEU A 133 -2.96 -2.33 -2.81
CA LEU A 133 -2.09 -1.41 -3.54
C LEU A 133 -1.96 -0.04 -2.86
N LEU A 134 -3.03 0.45 -2.22
CA LEU A 134 -2.95 1.64 -1.36
C LEU A 134 -2.06 1.38 -0.14
N ALA A 135 -2.21 0.25 0.52
CA ALA A 135 -1.37 -0.11 1.67
C ALA A 135 0.12 -0.21 1.28
N MET A 136 0.40 -0.70 0.07
CA MET A 136 1.75 -0.70 -0.52
C MET A 136 2.27 0.72 -0.77
N TYR A 137 1.47 1.61 -1.37
CA TYR A 137 1.85 3.02 -1.55
C TYR A 137 2.12 3.69 -0.20
N TYR A 138 1.21 3.54 0.76
CA TYR A 138 1.32 4.15 2.09
C TYR A 138 2.52 3.62 2.90
N ASN A 139 3.16 2.53 2.46
CA ASN A 139 4.41 2.01 3.03
C ASN A 139 5.55 1.96 1.98
N GLY A 140 5.48 2.81 0.95
CA GLY A 140 6.32 2.75 -0.23
C GLY A 140 7.83 2.84 0.07
N TYR A 141 8.24 3.69 1.02
CA TYR A 141 9.64 3.79 1.43
C TYR A 141 10.12 2.55 2.20
N LEU A 142 9.27 1.94 3.02
CA LEU A 142 9.59 0.67 3.70
C LEU A 142 9.80 -0.46 2.70
N LEU A 143 8.98 -0.48 1.66
CA LEU A 143 8.97 -1.49 0.61
C LEU A 143 9.97 -1.23 -0.53
N LEU A 144 10.61 -0.05 -0.55
CA LEU A 144 11.51 0.39 -1.61
C LEU A 144 10.84 0.29 -3.00
N ILE A 145 9.58 0.69 -3.10
CA ILE A 145 8.83 0.68 -4.36
C ILE A 145 9.21 1.89 -5.20
N THR A 146 9.47 1.66 -6.49
CA THR A 146 9.77 2.73 -7.45
C THR A 146 8.51 3.53 -7.77
N VAL A 147 8.66 4.84 -7.96
CA VAL A 147 7.58 5.76 -8.30
C VAL A 147 7.12 5.52 -9.75
N TYR A 148 6.01 4.80 -9.90
CA TYR A 148 5.31 4.53 -11.16
C TYR A 148 3.80 4.45 -10.94
N TYR A 149 3.05 4.23 -12.02
CA TYR A 149 1.66 3.83 -11.97
C TYR A 149 1.57 2.31 -11.96
N TYR A 150 0.86 1.76 -10.98
CA TYR A 150 0.68 0.32 -10.85
C TYR A 150 -0.77 -0.08 -11.05
N TRP A 151 -0.98 -1.20 -11.74
CA TRP A 151 -2.29 -1.81 -11.87
C TRP A 151 -2.78 -2.41 -10.54
N SER A 152 -4.07 -2.22 -10.28
CA SER A 152 -4.83 -3.04 -9.35
C SER A 152 -5.54 -4.17 -10.11
N ALA A 153 -5.85 -5.27 -9.42
CA ALA A 153 -6.80 -6.28 -9.89
C ALA A 153 -8.27 -5.81 -9.90
N THR A 154 -8.55 -4.59 -9.44
CA THR A 154 -9.92 -4.06 -9.35
C THR A 154 -10.32 -3.39 -10.67
N GLU A 155 -11.39 -3.88 -11.29
CA GLU A 155 -12.00 -3.24 -12.45
C GLU A 155 -12.72 -1.95 -12.05
N ALA A 156 -12.58 -0.89 -12.85
CA ALA A 156 -13.34 0.35 -12.68
C ALA A 156 -14.62 0.34 -13.52
N SER A 157 -14.54 -0.17 -14.75
CA SER A 157 -15.68 -0.47 -15.63
C SER A 157 -15.21 -1.41 -16.76
N ALA A 158 -16.09 -1.70 -17.72
CA ALA A 158 -15.77 -2.56 -18.86
C ALA A 158 -14.46 -2.16 -19.58
N GLU A 159 -14.24 -0.86 -19.80
CA GLU A 159 -13.10 -0.32 -20.56
C GLU A 159 -11.94 0.17 -19.66
N TYR A 160 -12.17 0.30 -18.34
CA TYR A 160 -11.23 0.95 -17.42
C TYR A 160 -10.85 0.06 -16.24
N GLY A 161 -9.56 0.03 -15.90
CA GLY A 161 -9.04 -0.58 -14.68
C GLY A 161 -8.64 0.47 -13.65
N TRP A 162 -8.60 0.11 -12.36
CA TRP A 162 -8.04 0.99 -11.34
C TRP A 162 -6.52 0.90 -11.29
N ALA A 163 -5.87 2.06 -11.24
CA ALA A 163 -4.43 2.20 -11.02
C ALA A 163 -4.13 3.10 -9.82
N GLN A 164 -2.92 2.97 -9.28
CA GLN A 164 -2.40 3.79 -8.19
C GLN A 164 -1.08 4.44 -8.64
N ASP A 165 -0.99 5.75 -8.53
CA ASP A 165 0.24 6.52 -8.65
C ASP A 165 1.01 6.49 -7.33
N PHE A 166 2.25 6.00 -7.39
CA PHE A 166 3.14 5.93 -6.23
C PHE A 166 3.95 7.22 -6.01
N GLY A 167 3.86 8.20 -6.92
CA GLY A 167 4.50 9.51 -6.79
C GLY A 167 3.62 10.56 -6.10
N THR A 168 2.29 10.40 -6.17
CA THR A 168 1.33 11.36 -5.60
C THR A 168 0.30 10.73 -4.66
N GLY A 169 0.12 9.40 -4.72
CA GLY A 169 -0.97 8.72 -4.04
C GLY A 169 -2.32 8.82 -4.75
N ALA A 170 -2.37 9.42 -5.94
CA ALA A 170 -3.57 9.44 -6.76
C ALA A 170 -3.97 8.03 -7.21
N ARG A 171 -5.24 7.69 -7.01
CA ARG A 171 -5.89 6.48 -7.47
C ARG A 171 -6.90 6.88 -8.53
N PHE A 172 -6.84 6.24 -9.70
CA PHE A 172 -7.64 6.65 -10.85
C PHE A 172 -8.01 5.47 -11.76
N GLY A 173 -9.13 5.60 -12.46
CA GLY A 173 -9.51 4.70 -13.54
C GLY A 173 -8.74 5.07 -14.82
N THR A 174 -8.17 4.09 -15.51
CA THR A 174 -7.49 4.32 -16.81
C THR A 174 -7.75 3.17 -17.78
N ASP A 175 -7.58 3.47 -19.06
CA ASP A 175 -7.93 2.58 -20.17
C ASP A 175 -7.15 1.26 -20.06
N LYS A 176 -7.86 0.12 -20.10
CA LYS A 176 -7.27 -1.22 -19.96
C LYS A 176 -6.21 -1.55 -21.00
N ARG A 177 -6.18 -0.82 -22.14
CA ARG A 177 -5.18 -0.95 -23.20
C ARG A 177 -3.84 -0.30 -22.85
N THR A 178 -3.79 0.52 -21.80
CA THR A 178 -2.57 1.14 -21.29
C THR A 178 -1.64 0.10 -20.67
N VAL A 179 -0.35 0.20 -20.95
CA VAL A 179 0.66 -0.64 -20.28
C VAL A 179 1.14 0.10 -19.04
N LEU A 180 0.93 -0.49 -17.86
CA LEU A 180 1.42 0.02 -16.58
C LEU A 180 2.28 -1.03 -15.87
N GLU A 181 2.98 -0.59 -14.83
CA GLU A 181 3.79 -1.46 -13.98
C GLU A 181 2.94 -2.41 -13.15
N VAL A 182 3.54 -3.53 -12.75
CA VAL A 182 2.87 -4.59 -11.99
C VAL A 182 3.73 -4.97 -10.80
N ARG A 183 3.20 -4.72 -9.59
CA ARG A 183 3.81 -5.16 -8.33
C ARG A 183 2.91 -6.20 -7.70
N CYS A 184 3.46 -7.38 -7.43
CA CYS A 184 2.67 -8.54 -7.02
C CYS A 184 2.65 -8.71 -5.50
N VAL A 185 1.68 -9.51 -5.04
CA VAL A 185 1.59 -10.01 -3.66
C VAL A 185 1.56 -11.53 -3.68
N ARG A 186 2.17 -12.16 -2.68
CA ARG A 186 2.12 -13.62 -2.49
C ARG A 186 0.85 -14.00 -1.72
N ARG A 187 0.22 -15.11 -2.13
CA ARG A 187 -0.95 -15.71 -1.46
C ARG A 187 -0.75 -17.21 -1.25
#